data_AF-T1AQX8-F1
#
_entry.id   AF-T1AQX8-F1
#
_cell.length_a   1.000
_cell.length_b   1.000
_cell.length_c   1.000
_cell.angle_alpha   90.00
_cell.angle_beta   90.00
_cell.angle_gamma   90.00
#
_symmetry.space_group_name_H-M   'P 1'
#
loop_
_entity.id
_entity.type
_entity.pdbx_description
1 polymer ?
#
loop_
_entity_poly.entity_id
_entity_poly.type
_entity_poly.pdbx_seq_one_letter_code
_entity_poly.pdbx_strand_id
1 'polypeptide(L)'
;LTQIVVGAVKEFHISMDEFHNDSTTITLTGDYEEADGSMKRGKQSLKITYGHNKDHRPDLKQILWILTVSSDGAVPVHYKATDGNTT
;
A
#
# COMPACT_ATOMS: atom_id res chain seq x y z
N LEU A 1 -2.06 12.92 4.86
CA LEU A 1 -0.87 12.55 4.05
C LEU A 1 -0.52 13.66 3.06
N THR A 2 -1.39 14.02 2.11
CA THR A 2 -1.08 15.02 1.06
C THR A 2 -0.51 16.34 1.58
N GLN A 3 -1.10 16.94 2.62
CA GLN A 3 -0.57 18.19 3.18
C GLN A 3 0.86 18.05 3.74
N ILE A 4 1.17 16.91 4.36
CA ILE A 4 2.50 16.63 4.91
C ILE A 4 3.51 16.50 3.78
N VAL A 5 3.18 15.71 2.75
CA VAL A 5 4.05 15.50 1.59
C VAL A 5 4.29 16.84 0.88
N VAL A 6 3.24 17.60 0.56
CA VAL A 6 3.39 18.92 -0.08
C VAL A 6 4.24 19.88 0.76
N GLY A 7 4.11 19.86 2.08
CA GLY A 7 4.95 20.63 2.97
C GLY A 7 6.41 20.22 2.90
N ALA A 8 6.70 18.92 2.99
CA ALA A 8 8.06 18.37 2.92
C ALA A 8 8.73 18.68 1.57
N VAL A 9 8.01 18.55 0.46
CA VAL A 9 8.52 18.87 -0.88
C VAL A 9 8.95 20.33 -0.97
N LYS A 10 8.14 21.24 -0.44
CA LYS A 10 8.46 22.68 -0.45
C LYS A 10 9.62 23.04 0.47
N GLU A 11 9.63 22.51 1.70
CA GLU A 11 10.63 22.83 2.70
C GLU A 11 12.02 22.27 2.32
N PHE A 12 12.06 21.01 1.90
CA PHE A 12 13.31 20.30 1.62
C PHE A 12 13.68 20.28 0.15
N HIS A 13 12.90 20.94 -0.71
CA HIS A 13 13.15 21.05 -2.15
C HIS A 13 13.29 19.68 -2.84
N ILE A 14 12.50 18.70 -2.41
CA ILE A 14 12.54 17.32 -2.93
C ILE A 14 12.18 17.34 -4.42
N SER A 15 13.04 16.77 -5.28
CA SER A 15 12.73 16.67 -6.71
C SER A 15 11.50 15.81 -6.96
N MET A 16 10.64 16.29 -7.87
CA MET A 16 9.40 15.63 -8.31
C MET A 16 9.50 15.17 -9.77
N ASP A 17 10.71 15.05 -10.32
CA ASP A 17 10.95 14.75 -11.74
C ASP A 17 10.86 13.24 -12.04
N GLU A 18 11.21 12.40 -11.06
CA GLU A 18 11.14 10.94 -11.17
C GLU A 18 10.66 10.32 -9.85
N PHE A 19 9.87 9.25 -9.98
CA PHE A 19 9.35 8.48 -8.86
C PHE A 19 9.58 6.99 -9.07
N HIS A 20 9.85 6.29 -7.98
CA HIS A 20 9.86 4.83 -7.95
C HIS A 20 8.58 4.34 -7.27
N ASN A 21 7.85 3.47 -7.95
CA ASN A 21 6.70 2.79 -7.39
C ASN A 21 7.02 1.31 -7.25
N ASP A 22 6.77 0.76 -6.07
CA ASP A 22 6.82 -0.68 -5.86
C ASP A 22 5.59 -1.15 -5.08
N SER A 23 5.19 -2.38 -5.38
CA SER A 23 4.18 -3.09 -4.62
C SER A 23 4.82 -4.19 -3.79
N THR A 24 4.41 -4.33 -2.55
CA THR A 24 4.86 -5.39 -1.65
C THR A 24 3.65 -6.23 -1.24
N THR A 25 3.75 -7.54 -1.39
CA THR A 25 2.75 -8.46 -0.83
C THR A 25 2.97 -8.55 0.68
N ILE A 26 1.98 -8.16 1.47
CA ILE A 26 1.95 -8.45 2.91
C ILE A 26 1.22 -9.77 3.09
N THR A 27 1.96 -10.80 3.50
CA THR A 27 1.46 -12.16 3.70
C THR A 27 0.91 -12.35 5.11
N LEU A 28 -0.28 -12.93 5.24
CA LEU A 28 -0.98 -13.11 6.52
C LEU A 28 -1.38 -14.57 6.78
N THR A 29 -1.40 -14.96 8.06
CA THR A 29 -1.86 -16.27 8.55
C THR A 29 -2.82 -16.09 9.71
N GLY A 30 -3.81 -16.99 9.83
CA GLY A 30 -4.85 -16.93 10.87
C GLY A 30 -6.23 -16.50 10.36
N ASP A 31 -7.15 -16.38 11.30
CA ASP A 31 -8.56 -16.10 11.04
C ASP A 31 -8.83 -14.59 11.13
N TYR A 32 -9.21 -14.03 9.98
CA TYR A 32 -9.49 -12.60 9.79
C TYR A 32 -10.93 -12.43 9.29
N GLU A 33 -11.90 -13.01 10.00
CA GLU A 33 -13.30 -13.06 9.58
C GLU A 33 -13.90 -11.67 9.33
N GLU A 34 -13.47 -10.66 10.08
CA GLU A 34 -13.92 -9.28 9.94
C GLU A 34 -13.17 -8.44 8.88
N ALA A 35 -12.14 -9.00 8.25
CA ALA A 35 -11.37 -8.34 7.19
C ALA A 35 -11.97 -8.65 5.81
N ASP A 36 -13.26 -8.39 5.67
CA ASP A 36 -14.11 -8.75 4.54
C ASP A 36 -14.30 -7.61 3.52
N GLY A 37 -13.68 -6.46 3.77
CA GLY A 37 -13.87 -5.24 2.97
C GLY A 37 -15.14 -4.46 3.32
N SER A 38 -15.78 -4.76 4.46
CA SER A 38 -16.95 -4.01 4.93
C SER A 38 -16.62 -2.58 5.35
N MET A 39 -17.67 -1.76 5.50
CA MET A 39 -17.55 -0.38 5.96
C MET A 39 -17.13 -0.34 7.43
N LYS A 40 -15.97 0.26 7.71
CA LYS A 40 -15.46 0.51 9.06
C LYS A 40 -15.22 2.01 9.19
N ARG A 41 -15.82 2.65 10.21
CA ARG A 41 -15.65 4.09 10.49
C ARG A 41 -15.89 5.00 9.27
N GLY A 42 -16.91 4.69 8.47
CA GLY A 42 -17.27 5.48 7.28
C GLY A 42 -16.35 5.30 6.07
N LYS A 43 -15.45 4.31 6.08
CA LYS A 43 -14.59 3.96 4.94
C LYS A 43 -14.67 2.47 4.66
N GLN A 44 -14.53 2.09 3.39
CA GLN A 44 -14.37 0.70 3.03
C GLN A 44 -13.03 0.19 3.58
N SER A 45 -13.07 -0.91 4.34
CA SER A 45 -11.85 -1.57 4.81
C SER A 45 -11.22 -2.42 3.70
N LEU A 46 -9.99 -2.88 3.93
CA LEU A 46 -9.35 -3.83 3.03
C LEU A 46 -9.91 -5.23 3.26
N LYS A 47 -10.07 -5.97 2.18
CA LYS A 47 -10.32 -7.40 2.24
C LYS A 47 -9.00 -8.17 2.28
N ILE A 48 -8.79 -8.91 3.37
CA ILE A 48 -7.72 -9.90 3.44
C ILE A 48 -8.19 -11.13 2.68
N THR A 49 -7.52 -11.45 1.57
CA THR A 49 -7.93 -12.54 0.67
C THR A 49 -6.71 -13.21 0.03
N TYR A 50 -6.93 -14.36 -0.59
CA TYR A 50 -5.92 -15.02 -1.44
C TYR A 50 -5.78 -14.29 -2.78
N GLY A 51 -4.64 -14.49 -3.45
CA GLY A 51 -4.32 -13.83 -4.73
C GLY A 51 -2.92 -14.22 -5.24
N HIS A 52 -2.35 -13.41 -6.13
CA HIS A 52 -0.99 -13.62 -6.64
C HIS A 52 0.06 -13.15 -5.63
N ASN A 53 0.49 -14.06 -4.75
CA ASN A 53 1.50 -13.78 -3.74
C ASN A 53 2.91 -13.72 -4.38
N LYS A 54 3.63 -12.61 -4.20
CA LYS A 54 5.00 -12.42 -4.73
C LYS A 54 6.04 -13.40 -4.16
N ASP A 55 5.79 -13.96 -2.98
CA ASP A 55 6.62 -15.02 -2.37
C ASP A 55 6.24 -16.42 -2.88
N HIS A 56 5.39 -16.53 -3.91
CA HIS A 56 4.90 -17.79 -4.47
C HIS A 56 4.18 -18.69 -3.44
N ARG A 57 3.46 -18.08 -2.49
CA ARG A 57 2.65 -18.73 -1.46
C ARG A 57 1.14 -18.53 -1.71
N PRO A 58 0.55 -19.23 -2.69
CA PRO A 58 -0.87 -19.10 -3.01
C PRO A 58 -1.79 -19.62 -1.90
N ASP A 59 -1.25 -20.42 -0.97
CA ASP A 59 -1.93 -20.95 0.21
C ASP A 59 -2.12 -19.92 1.33
N LEU A 60 -1.51 -18.74 1.21
CA LEU A 60 -1.56 -17.70 2.23
C LEU A 60 -2.41 -16.51 1.79
N LYS A 61 -3.11 -15.92 2.76
CA LYS A 61 -3.86 -14.68 2.57
C LYS A 61 -2.89 -13.52 2.39
N GLN A 62 -3.32 -12.47 1.71
CA GLN A 62 -2.49 -11.31 1.47
C GLN A 62 -3.29 -10.00 1.38
N ILE A 63 -2.54 -8.89 1.43
CA ILE A 63 -2.92 -7.59 0.89
C ILE A 63 -1.74 -7.04 0.08
N LEU A 64 -2.02 -6.07 -0.79
CA LEU A 64 -0.98 -5.38 -1.56
C LEU A 64 -0.74 -4.01 -0.93
N TRP A 65 0.52 -3.74 -0.60
CA TRP A 65 1.01 -2.43 -0.16
C TRP A 65 1.76 -1.76 -1.29
N ILE A 66 1.29 -0.61 -1.76
CA ILE A 66 1.87 0.12 -2.88
C ILE A 66 2.45 1.42 -2.35
N LEU A 67 3.75 1.61 -2.53
CA LEU A 67 4.47 2.79 -2.08
C LEU A 67 5.13 3.47 -3.27
N THR A 68 4.92 4.78 -3.39
CA THR A 68 5.66 5.62 -4.33
C THR A 68 6.59 6.53 -3.54
N VAL A 69 7.85 6.56 -3.94
CA VAL A 69 8.90 7.41 -3.37
C VAL A 69 9.52 8.31 -4.43
N SER A 70 10.06 9.47 -4.04
CA SER A 70 10.92 10.28 -4.91
C SER A 70 12.20 9.52 -5.26
N SER A 71 12.76 9.74 -6.45
CA SER A 71 14.12 9.27 -6.78
C SER A 71 15.19 10.00 -5.93
N ASP A 72 14.90 11.25 -5.59
CA ASP A 72 15.71 12.08 -4.71
C ASP A 72 15.46 11.74 -3.23
N GLY A 73 16.28 10.83 -2.70
CA GLY A 73 16.30 10.48 -1.27
C GLY A 73 15.21 9.50 -0.82
N ALA A 74 14.46 8.87 -1.73
CA ALA A 74 13.43 7.88 -1.43
C ALA A 74 12.33 8.38 -0.46
N VAL A 75 11.96 9.66 -0.57
CA VAL A 75 10.94 10.24 0.31
C VAL A 75 9.55 9.71 -0.07
N PRO A 76 8.76 9.15 0.86
CA PRO A 76 7.40 8.70 0.56
C PRO A 76 6.49 9.84 0.13
N VAL A 77 5.96 9.75 -1.09
CA VAL A 77 5.06 10.76 -1.66
C VAL A 77 3.62 10.29 -1.77
N HIS A 78 3.41 8.98 -1.95
CA HIS A 78 2.08 8.40 -2.04
C HIS A 78 2.08 6.96 -1.56
N TYR A 79 0.96 6.55 -0.97
CA TYR A 79 0.73 5.19 -0.53
C TYR A 79 -0.70 4.77 -0.86
N LYS A 80 -0.86 3.50 -1.22
CA LYS A 80 -2.15 2.82 -1.34
C LYS A 80 -2.02 1.39 -0.83
N ALA A 81 -2.98 0.91 -0.05
CA ALA A 81 -3.19 -0.52 0.09
C ALA A 81 -4.44 -0.95 -0.66
N THR A 82 -4.40 -2.19 -1.14
CA THR A 82 -5.50 -2.81 -1.87
C THR A 82 -5.74 -4.23 -1.38
N ASP A 83 -6.92 -4.74 -1.70
CA ASP A 83 -7.32 -6.11 -1.41
C ASP A 83 -6.33 -7.11 -2.04
N GLY A 84 -6.15 -8.26 -1.38
CA GLY A 84 -5.15 -9.26 -1.77
C GLY A 84 -5.31 -9.90 -3.15
N ASN A 85 -6.44 -9.69 -3.82
CA ASN A 85 -6.75 -10.20 -5.15
C ASN A 85 -6.86 -9.09 -6.22
N THR A 86 -6.33 -7.89 -5.92
CA THR A 86 -6.26 -6.80 -6.90
C THR A 86 -5.27 -7.16 -8.02
N THR A 87 -5.69 -6.96 -9.27
CA THR A 87 -4.88 -7.15 -10.50
C THR A 87 -4.49 -5.83 -11.11
#